data_AF-A0A4Q2UXY2-F1
#
_entry.id   AF-A0A4Q2UXY2-F1
#
_cell.length_a   1.000
_cell.length_b   1.000
_cell.length_c   1.000
_cell.angle_alpha   90.00
_cell.angle_beta   90.00
_cell.angle_gamma   90.00
#
_symmetry.space_group_name_H-M   'P 1'
#
loop_
_entity.id
_entity.type
_entity.pdbx_description
1 polymer ?
#
loop_
_entity_poly.entity_id
_entity_poly.type
_entity_poly.pdbx_seq_one_letter_code
_entity_poly.pdbx_strand_id
1 'polypeptide(L)' 'MLALVAAGYGIGFSSAAHVADCQHADVVARPLADRVASLTTYLLRLEGEMRDALRQFIDRAQRAAPPSGA' A
#
# COMPACT_ATOMS: atom_id res chain seq x y z
N MET A 1 -6.54 -12.16 3.25
CA MET A 1 -7.23 -12.24 1.94
C MET A 1 -6.64 -13.33 1.06
N LEU A 2 -5.33 -13.35 0.81
CA LEU A 2 -4.67 -14.31 -0.09
C LEU A 2 -5.00 -15.78 0.20
N ALA A 3 -5.07 -16.19 1.47
CA ALA A 3 -5.44 -17.56 1.84
C ALA A 3 -6.85 -17.97 1.35
N LEU A 4 -7.81 -17.04 1.33
CA LEU A 4 -9.16 -17.33 0.82
C LEU A 4 -9.17 -17.44 -0.71
N VAL A 5 -8.36 -16.62 -1.38
CA VAL A 5 -8.16 -16.71 -2.84
C VAL A 5 -7.51 -18.05 -3.19
N ALA A 6 -6.46 -18.46 -2.45
CA ALA A 6 -5.79 -19.74 -2.62
C ALA A 6 -6.73 -20.93 -2.39
N ALA A 7 -7.65 -20.83 -1.43
CA ALA A 7 -8.66 -21.84 -1.17
C ALA A 7 -9.84 -21.84 -2.18
N GLY A 8 -9.80 -20.99 -3.22
CA GLY A 8 -10.78 -20.99 -4.31
C GLY A 8 -12.07 -20.21 -4.02
N TYR A 9 -12.10 -19.37 -2.99
CA TYR A 9 -13.30 -18.59 -2.65
C TYR A 9 -13.55 -17.38 -3.57
N GLY A 10 -12.63 -17.06 -4.49
CA GLY A 10 -12.83 -16.02 -5.50
C GLY A 10 -11.59 -15.16 -5.77
N ILE A 11 -11.81 -13.90 -6.17
CA ILE A 11 -10.78 -12.91 -6.49
C ILE A 11 -10.77 -11.77 -5.47
N GLY A 12 -9.62 -11.11 -5.32
CA GLY A 12 -9.46 -9.99 -4.42
C GLY A 12 -8.53 -8.91 -4.98
N PHE A 13 -8.62 -7.72 -4.41
CA PHE A 13 -7.74 -6.60 -4.72
C PHE A 13 -6.73 -6.41 -3.59
N SER A 14 -5.49 -6.09 -3.95
CA SER A 14 -4.44 -5.79 -2.98
C SER A 14 -3.49 -4.73 -3.51
N SER A 15 -2.72 -4.11 -2.63
CA SER A 15 -1.69 -3.16 -3.02
C SER A 15 -0.49 -3.87 -3.63
N ALA A 16 0.24 -3.20 -4.51
CA ALA A 16 1.49 -3.73 -5.07
C ALA A 16 2.50 -4.09 -3.97
N ALA A 17 2.57 -3.29 -2.90
CA ALA A 17 3.44 -3.57 -1.75
C ALA A 17 3.08 -4.89 -1.04
N HIS A 18 1.79 -5.13 -0.79
CA HIS A 18 1.38 -6.37 -0.11
C HIS A 18 1.57 -7.61 -1.00
N VAL A 19 1.32 -7.49 -2.32
CA VAL A 19 1.56 -8.56 -3.28
C VAL A 19 3.04 -8.92 -3.39
N ALA A 20 3.94 -7.92 -3.34
CA ALA A 20 5.38 -8.15 -3.41
C ALA A 20 5.88 -8.99 -2.22
N ASP A 21 5.37 -8.71 -1.02
CA ASP A 21 5.79 -9.37 0.23
C ASP A 21 5.08 -10.71 0.49
N CYS A 22 3.89 -10.92 -0.08
CA CYS A 22 3.05 -12.10 0.18
C CYS A 22 2.79 -12.88 -1.11
N GLN A 23 3.82 -13.58 -1.59
CA GLN A 23 3.70 -14.49 -2.73
C GLN A 23 3.16 -15.85 -2.24
N HIS A 24 2.04 -16.29 -2.81
CA HIS A 24 1.47 -17.62 -2.55
C HIS A 24 1.52 -18.43 -3.84
N ALA A 25 2.06 -19.64 -3.80
CA ALA A 25 2.32 -20.44 -5.01
C ALA A 25 1.07 -20.64 -5.88
N ASP A 26 -0.11 -20.73 -5.24
CA ASP A 26 -1.39 -20.98 -5.91
C ASP A 26 -2.16 -19.70 -6.28
N VAL A 27 -1.58 -18.51 -6.08
CA VAL A 27 -2.23 -17.22 -6.36
C VAL A 27 -1.37 -16.38 -7.29
N VAL A 28 -1.93 -16.04 -8.46
CA VAL A 28 -1.29 -15.13 -9.42
C VAL A 28 -1.85 -13.72 -9.23
N ALA A 29 -0.96 -12.75 -9.06
CA ALA A 29 -1.33 -11.34 -9.10
C ALA A 29 -1.30 -10.82 -10.54
N ARG A 30 -2.31 -10.01 -10.90
CA ARG A 30 -2.39 -9.35 -12.21
C ARG A 30 -2.64 -7.85 -12.00
N PRO A 31 -1.88 -6.96 -12.67
CA PRO A 31 -2.17 -5.53 -12.65
C PRO A 31 -3.60 -5.24 -13.13
N LEU A 32 -4.20 -4.18 -12.58
CA LEU A 32 -5.51 -3.71 -13.05
C LEU A 32 -5.37 -3.11 -14.44
N ALA A 33 -6.36 -3.34 -15.30
CA ALA A 33 -6.35 -2.84 -16.68
C ALA A 33 -6.41 -1.30 -16.73
N ASP A 34 -7.04 -0.69 -15.72
CA ASP A 34 -7.05 0.75 -15.53
C ASP A 34 -5.76 1.22 -14.85
N ARG A 35 -4.99 2.06 -15.56
CA ARG A 35 -3.76 2.68 -15.04
C ARG A 35 -4.03 3.66 -13.91
N VAL A 36 -5.27 4.08 -13.69
CA VAL A 36 -5.66 5.10 -12.72
C VAL A 36 -6.14 4.50 -11.39
N ALA A 37 -6.19 3.17 -11.27
CA ALA A 37 -6.59 2.51 -10.02
C ALA A 37 -5.50 2.66 -8.93
N SER A 38 -5.50 3.81 -8.24
CA SER A 38 -4.54 4.16 -7.20
C SER A 38 -5.09 3.88 -5.80
N LEU A 39 -4.26 3.27 -4.94
CA LEU A 39 -4.50 3.20 -3.50
C LEU A 39 -3.64 4.26 -2.81
N THR A 40 -4.27 5.29 -2.22
CA THR A 40 -3.55 6.38 -1.55
C THR A 40 -3.40 6.10 -0.06
N THR A 41 -2.16 6.11 0.44
CA THR A 41 -1.86 6.07 1.87
C THR A 41 -1.68 7.49 2.40
N TYR A 42 -2.59 7.93 3.29
CA TYR A 42 -2.50 9.24 3.91
C TYR A 42 -1.78 9.18 5.26
N LEU A 43 -0.86 10.12 5.48
CA LEU A 43 -0.32 10.40 6.80
C LEU A 43 -1.16 11.53 7.41
N LEU A 44 -2.02 11.17 8.35
CA LEU A 44 -2.87 12.12 9.07
C LEU A 44 -2.14 12.62 10.32
N ARG A 45 -2.31 13.90 10.63
CA ARG A 45 -1.85 14.52 11.87
C ARG A 45 -2.95 15.37 12.47
N LEU A 46 -2.95 15.49 13.79
CA LEU A 46 -3.77 16.48 14.47
C LEU A 46 -3.28 17.89 14.11
N GLU A 47 -4.21 18.82 13.90
CA GLU A 47 -3.90 20.24 13.71
C GLU A 47 -3.42 20.86 15.04
N GLY A 48 -2.36 21.69 15.02
CA GLY A 48 -1.73 22.25 16.22
C GLY A 48 -0.20 22.11 16.28
N GLU A 49 0.36 22.19 17.48
CA GLU A 49 1.80 22.18 17.71
C GLU A 49 2.46 20.86 17.27
N MET A 50 3.50 20.99 16.45
CA MET A 50 4.21 19.87 15.84
C MET A 50 5.41 19.49 16.70
N ARG A 51 5.34 18.34 17.38
CA ARG A 51 6.47 17.81 18.16
C ARG A 51 7.63 17.44 17.24
N ASP A 52 8.87 17.61 17.71
CA ASP A 52 10.08 17.31 16.93
C ASP A 52 10.11 15.86 16.45
N ALA A 53 9.69 14.91 17.28
CA ALA A 53 9.60 13.51 16.92
C ALA A 53 8.61 13.25 15.76
N LEU A 54 7.52 14.01 15.68
CA LEU A 54 6.56 13.91 14.58
C LEU A 54 7.15 14.50 13.29
N ARG A 55 7.91 15.61 13.36
CA ARG A 55 8.65 16.13 12.20
C ARG A 55 9.62 15.09 11.65
N GLN A 56 10.45 14.51 12.51
CA GLN A 56 11.40 13.47 12.11
C GLN A 56 10.71 12.24 11.52
N PHE A 57 9.54 11.86 12.03
CA PHE A 57 8.74 10.79 11.45
C PHE A 57 8.25 11.15 10.04
N ILE A 58 7.69 12.35 9.85
CA ILE A 58 7.24 12.83 8.54
C ILE A 58 8.39 12.85 7.54
N ASP A 59 9.55 13.38 7.93
CA ASP A 59 10.74 13.42 7.05
C ASP A 59 11.23 12.02 6.66
N ARG A 60 11.09 11.03 7.54
CA ARG A 60 11.39 9.63 7.21
C ARG A 60 10.34 9.02 6.29
N ALA A 61 9.06 9.27 6.58
CA ALA A 61 7.95 8.75 5.80
C ALA A 61 7.98 9.30 4.35
N GLN A 62 8.28 10.59 4.18
CA GLN A 62 8.43 11.23 2.87
C GLN A 62 9.59 10.64 2.07
N ARG A 63 10.71 10.30 2.73
CA ARG A 63 11.85 9.62 2.08
C ARG A 63 11.54 8.18 1.65
N ALA A 64 10.64 7.51 2.38
CA ALA A 64 10.22 6.14 2.07
C ALA A 64 9.05 6.08 1.07
N ALA A 65 8.33 7.18 0.87
CA ALA A 65 7.19 7.23 -0.03
C ALA A 65 7.66 7.12 -1.50
N PRO A 66 6.97 6.32 -2.33
CA PRO A 66 7.23 6.32 -3.77
C PRO A 66 6.91 7.70 -4.37
N PRO A 67 7.57 8.09 -5.48
CA PRO A 67 7.33 9.38 -6.12
C PRO A 67 5.86 9.50 -6.50
N SER A 68 5.23 10.58 -6.07
CA SER A 68 3.83 10.88 -6.34
C SER A 68 3.62 11.10 -7.84
N GLY A 69 3.18 10.06 -8.56
CA GLY A 69 2.81 10.12 -9.98
C GLY A 69 3.83 9.47 -10.92
N ALA A 70 3.55 8.23 -11.30
CA ALA A 70 3.96 7.61 -12.55
C ALA A 70 2.88 6.61 -12.97
#